data_AF-A0A1Z1MH67-F1
#
_entry.id   AF-A0A1Z1MH67-F1
#
_cell.length_a   1.000
_cell.length_b   1.000
_cell.length_c   1.000
_cell.angle_alpha   90.00
_cell.angle_beta   90.00
_cell.angle_gamma   90.00
#
_symmetry.space_group_name_H-M   'P 1'
#
loop_
_entity.id
_entity.type
_entity.pdbx_description
1 polymer ?
#
loop_
_entity_poly.entity_id
_entity_poly.type
_entity_poly.pdbx_seq_one_letter_code
_entity_poly.pdbx_strand_id
1 'polypeptide(L)'
;MEINCLNNSIHNIKYSNNSFVVQFLTFKEIWIFNCYEGCQYLIANNNLKINNISKIIMTDLHIKNMSGLLGLLSSLNLIGRIKSLHIYGPKDLAYYLDLSKKYSHTNFNYIIYIHILTTGLIINYQKYRVYAFNNNCKYEFLIIQSEKYGKFILDKAQNNYLLPGPLYGDLKKGLYFVLPDGVILNGNYFTLLNNLFGNQISFILDRYYRRINIENNIIASIILY
;
A
#
# COMPACT_ATOMS: atom_id res chain seq x y z
N MET A 1 -5.96 16.22 -14.81
CA MET A 1 -4.60 16.34 -14.22
C MET A 1 -4.17 14.94 -13.80
N GLU A 2 -3.28 14.34 -14.58
CA GLU A 2 -2.68 13.05 -14.26
C GLU A 2 -1.61 13.27 -13.20
N ILE A 3 -1.79 12.69 -12.01
CA ILE A 3 -0.66 12.51 -11.09
C ILE A 3 0.07 11.26 -11.58
N ASN A 4 0.87 11.43 -12.63
CA ASN A 4 1.88 10.46 -13.01
C ASN A 4 3.00 10.57 -11.99
N CYS A 5 3.01 9.67 -11.00
CA CYS A 5 4.09 9.59 -10.02
C CYS A 5 5.38 9.17 -10.73
N LEU A 6 6.30 10.13 -10.88
CA LEU A 6 7.65 9.96 -11.43
C LEU A 6 8.58 9.20 -10.47
N ASN A 7 8.18 8.04 -9.95
CA ASN A 7 9.11 7.19 -9.20
C ASN A 7 8.82 5.69 -9.38
N ASN A 8 9.85 4.96 -9.83
CA ASN A 8 9.86 3.62 -10.46
C ASN A 8 9.24 2.44 -9.67
N SER A 9 8.50 2.65 -8.57
CA SER A 9 7.83 1.56 -7.84
C SER A 9 6.32 1.71 -7.65
N ILE A 10 5.77 2.92 -7.76
CA ILE A 10 4.32 3.21 -7.63
C ILE A 10 3.97 4.15 -8.78
N HIS A 11 3.51 3.58 -9.90
CA HIS A 11 3.51 4.32 -11.16
C HIS A 11 2.24 5.18 -11.37
N ASN A 12 1.09 4.81 -10.81
CA ASN A 12 -0.19 5.42 -11.15
C ASN A 12 -1.07 5.65 -9.91
N ILE A 13 -1.08 6.87 -9.38
CA ILE A 13 -2.12 7.33 -8.45
C ILE A 13 -3.10 8.16 -9.27
N LYS A 14 -4.18 7.52 -9.75
CA LYS A 14 -5.21 8.23 -10.54
C LYS A 14 -6.35 8.67 -9.63
N TYR A 15 -6.64 9.97 -9.67
CA TYR A 15 -7.61 10.65 -8.82
C TYR A 15 -8.95 10.81 -9.52
N SER A 16 -10.03 10.55 -8.80
CA SER A 16 -11.35 11.07 -9.15
C SER A 16 -12.16 11.28 -7.86
N ASN A 17 -12.50 12.55 -7.61
CA ASN A 17 -13.22 13.12 -6.48
C ASN A 17 -12.67 12.82 -5.07
N ASN A 18 -12.52 11.55 -4.67
CA ASN A 18 -12.10 11.09 -3.33
C ASN A 18 -11.55 9.63 -3.32
N SER A 19 -11.39 9.00 -4.48
CA SER A 19 -10.90 7.63 -4.60
C SER A 19 -9.60 7.59 -5.38
N PHE A 20 -8.75 6.64 -5.02
CA PHE A 20 -7.51 6.38 -5.74
C PHE A 20 -7.17 4.90 -5.70
N VAL A 21 -6.39 4.49 -6.69
CA VAL A 21 -5.91 3.12 -6.83
C VAL A 21 -4.40 3.13 -6.64
N VAL A 22 -3.89 2.21 -5.83
CA VAL A 22 -2.46 1.97 -5.65
C VAL A 22 -2.11 0.63 -6.30
N GLN A 23 -1.28 0.69 -7.34
CA GLN A 23 -0.77 -0.49 -8.02
C GLN A 23 0.64 -0.83 -7.54
N PHE A 24 0.82 -2.04 -7.03
CA PHE A 24 2.12 -2.58 -6.66
C PHE A 24 2.68 -3.44 -7.78
N LEU A 25 3.68 -2.94 -8.50
CA LEU A 25 4.29 -3.63 -9.63
C LEU A 25 4.99 -4.93 -9.22
N THR A 26 5.68 -4.91 -8.08
CA THR A 26 6.48 -6.05 -7.60
C THR A 26 5.67 -7.30 -7.30
N PHE A 27 4.42 -7.14 -6.85
CA PHE A 27 3.56 -8.25 -6.45
C PHE A 27 2.32 -8.39 -7.35
N LYS A 28 2.18 -7.53 -8.36
CA LYS A 28 1.01 -7.45 -9.25
C LYS A 28 -0.32 -7.36 -8.49
N GLU A 29 -0.31 -6.63 -7.38
CA GLU A 29 -1.49 -6.39 -6.55
C GLU A 29 -2.01 -4.96 -6.72
N ILE A 30 -3.32 -4.82 -6.56
CA ILE A 30 -4.01 -3.54 -6.63
C ILE A 30 -4.76 -3.32 -5.33
N TRP A 31 -4.52 -2.17 -4.69
CA TRP A 31 -5.30 -1.71 -3.55
C TRP A 31 -6.15 -0.53 -3.97
N ILE A 32 -7.41 -0.53 -3.56
CA ILE A 32 -8.36 0.54 -3.86
C ILE A 32 -8.67 1.28 -2.57
N PHE A 33 -8.54 2.59 -2.59
CA PHE A 33 -8.98 3.47 -1.52
C PHE A 33 -10.24 4.20 -1.97
N ASN A 34 -11.34 3.94 -1.26
CA ASN A 34 -12.72 4.29 -1.60
C ASN A 34 -13.20 3.70 -2.94
N CYS A 35 -14.45 3.23 -2.95
CA CYS A 35 -15.08 2.64 -4.12
C CYS A 35 -16.36 3.41 -4.48
N TYR A 36 -16.21 4.39 -5.35
CA TYR A 36 -17.34 5.16 -5.86
C TYR A 36 -18.00 4.47 -7.06
N GLU A 37 -19.20 4.93 -7.40
CA GLU A 37 -19.97 4.41 -8.52
C GLU A 37 -19.18 4.42 -9.84
N GLY A 38 -19.17 3.28 -10.55
CA GLY A 38 -18.38 3.18 -11.78
C GLY A 38 -16.88 2.90 -11.56
N CYS A 39 -16.42 2.68 -10.32
CA CYS A 39 -15.04 2.25 -10.05
C CYS A 39 -14.60 1.06 -10.93
N GLN A 40 -15.48 0.08 -11.10
CA GLN A 40 -15.23 -1.08 -11.96
C GLN A 40 -14.91 -0.70 -13.42
N TYR A 41 -15.60 0.30 -13.96
CA TYR A 41 -15.43 0.77 -15.33
C TYR A 41 -14.11 1.51 -15.50
N LEU A 42 -13.72 2.34 -14.52
CA LEU A 42 -12.42 3.03 -14.57
C LEU A 42 -11.24 2.08 -14.49
N ILE A 43 -11.36 1.03 -13.68
CA ILE A 43 -10.31 0.01 -13.55
C ILE A 43 -10.14 -0.70 -14.89
N ALA A 44 -11.25 -1.09 -15.53
CA ALA A 44 -11.24 -1.69 -16.86
C ALA A 44 -10.62 -0.76 -17.91
N ASN A 45 -11.04 0.51 -17.97
CA ASN A 45 -10.54 1.51 -18.92
C ASN A 45 -9.04 1.83 -18.74
N ASN A 46 -8.53 1.72 -17.51
CA ASN A 46 -7.12 1.99 -17.22
C ASN A 46 -6.21 0.78 -17.47
N ASN A 47 -6.68 -0.25 -18.19
CA ASN A 47 -5.95 -1.50 -18.45
C ASN A 47 -5.51 -2.22 -17.16
N LEU A 48 -6.18 -1.94 -16.04
CA LEU A 48 -5.90 -2.60 -14.77
C LEU A 48 -6.74 -3.88 -14.69
N LYS A 49 -6.08 -5.00 -14.43
CA LYS A 49 -6.78 -6.28 -14.24
C LYS A 49 -7.55 -6.23 -12.93
N ILE A 50 -8.89 -6.15 -13.02
CA ILE A 50 -9.79 -6.13 -11.86
C ILE A 50 -9.57 -7.35 -10.94
N ASN A 51 -9.18 -8.50 -11.48
CA ASN A 51 -8.85 -9.69 -10.69
C ASN A 51 -7.58 -9.54 -9.81
N ASN A 52 -6.74 -8.52 -10.05
CA ASN A 52 -5.55 -8.25 -9.22
C ASN A 52 -5.87 -7.40 -7.98
N ILE A 53 -7.13 -6.96 -7.81
CA ILE A 53 -7.55 -6.27 -6.60
C ILE A 53 -7.42 -7.25 -5.43
N SER A 54 -6.63 -6.88 -4.42
CA SER A 54 -6.43 -7.69 -3.21
C SER A 54 -7.04 -7.05 -1.97
N LYS A 55 -7.02 -5.71 -1.90
CA LYS A 55 -7.51 -4.94 -0.76
C LYS A 55 -8.36 -3.75 -1.21
N ILE A 56 -9.49 -3.55 -0.54
CA ILE A 56 -10.33 -2.35 -0.66
C ILE A 56 -10.34 -1.69 0.72
N ILE A 57 -10.05 -0.40 0.78
CA ILE A 57 -9.92 0.36 2.03
C ILE A 57 -10.88 1.55 1.92
N MET A 58 -11.84 1.66 2.84
CA MET A 58 -12.83 2.72 2.82
C MET A 58 -12.65 3.66 4.01
N THR A 59 -12.64 4.96 3.71
CA THR A 59 -12.41 6.03 4.69
C THR A 59 -13.61 6.26 5.59
N ASP A 60 -14.81 6.16 5.02
CA ASP A 60 -16.10 6.31 5.69
C ASP A 60 -17.15 5.49 4.91
N LEU A 61 -18.37 5.45 5.41
CA LEU A 61 -19.51 4.79 4.74
C LEU A 61 -20.39 5.78 3.98
N HIS A 62 -19.87 6.96 3.62
CA HIS A 62 -20.63 7.92 2.85
C HIS A 62 -20.83 7.41 1.42
N ILE A 63 -21.99 7.65 0.82
CA ILE A 63 -22.35 7.10 -0.50
C ILE A 63 -21.29 7.40 -1.59
N LYS A 64 -20.72 8.61 -1.56
CA LYS A 64 -19.64 9.04 -2.47
C LYS A 64 -18.39 8.12 -2.48
N ASN A 65 -18.15 7.38 -1.40
CA ASN A 65 -16.99 6.52 -1.21
C ASN A 65 -17.33 5.03 -1.31
N MET A 66 -18.62 4.69 -1.36
CA MET A 66 -19.11 3.35 -1.04
C MET A 66 -20.05 2.80 -2.13
N SER A 67 -20.70 3.68 -2.91
CA SER A 67 -21.72 3.32 -3.90
C SER A 67 -21.30 2.29 -4.93
N GLY A 68 -20.02 2.25 -5.32
CA GLY A 68 -19.52 1.32 -6.33
C GLY A 68 -19.15 -0.06 -5.79
N LEU A 69 -19.12 -0.26 -4.47
CA LEU A 69 -18.59 -1.48 -3.87
C LEU A 69 -19.38 -2.72 -4.30
N LEU A 70 -20.70 -2.67 -4.22
CA LEU A 70 -21.54 -3.83 -4.55
C LEU A 70 -21.40 -4.23 -6.02
N GLY A 71 -21.40 -3.25 -6.94
CA GLY A 71 -21.17 -3.49 -8.36
C GLY A 71 -19.81 -4.14 -8.62
N LEU A 72 -18.75 -3.61 -7.99
CA LEU A 72 -17.41 -4.16 -8.09
C LEU A 72 -17.35 -5.62 -7.60
N LEU A 73 -17.97 -5.93 -6.45
CA LEU A 73 -17.97 -7.28 -5.89
C LEU A 73 -18.71 -8.28 -6.78
N SER A 74 -19.84 -7.87 -7.36
CA SER A 74 -20.60 -8.65 -8.32
C SER A 74 -19.82 -8.89 -9.61
N SER A 75 -19.15 -7.87 -10.15
CA SER A 75 -18.28 -8.00 -11.31
C SER A 75 -17.12 -8.97 -11.07
N LEU A 76 -16.48 -8.91 -9.90
CA LEU A 76 -15.45 -9.88 -9.52
C LEU A 76 -15.99 -11.31 -9.45
N ASN A 77 -17.22 -11.48 -8.98
CA ASN A 77 -17.89 -12.78 -8.93
C ASN A 77 -18.16 -13.35 -10.33
N LEU A 78 -18.69 -12.52 -11.23
CA LEU A 78 -19.00 -12.89 -12.62
C LEU A 78 -17.75 -13.32 -13.41
N ILE A 79 -16.59 -12.72 -13.10
CA ILE A 79 -15.31 -13.08 -13.71
C ILE A 79 -14.79 -14.45 -13.20
N GLY A 80 -15.46 -15.07 -12.22
CA GLY A 80 -15.03 -16.35 -11.65
C GLY A 80 -13.80 -16.20 -10.75
N ARG A 81 -13.69 -15.07 -10.03
CA ARG A 81 -12.62 -14.88 -9.05
C ARG A 81 -12.66 -15.99 -7.99
N ILE A 82 -11.49 -16.54 -7.69
CA ILE A 82 -11.28 -17.51 -6.60
C ILE A 82 -10.47 -16.89 -5.44
N LYS A 83 -9.64 -15.88 -5.74
CA LYS A 83 -8.76 -15.23 -4.77
C LYS A 83 -9.58 -14.53 -3.68
N SER A 84 -9.10 -14.59 -2.44
CA SER A 84 -9.70 -13.84 -1.33
C SER A 84 -9.60 -12.32 -1.56
N LEU A 85 -10.55 -11.58 -1.01
CA LEU A 85 -10.58 -10.12 -1.03
C LEU A 85 -10.65 -9.60 0.41
N HIS A 86 -9.80 -8.64 0.75
CA HIS A 86 -9.84 -7.99 2.07
C HIS A 86 -10.45 -6.60 1.96
N ILE A 87 -11.49 -6.33 2.74
CA ILE A 87 -12.17 -5.04 2.78
C ILE A 87 -11.96 -4.44 4.17
N TYR A 88 -11.33 -3.27 4.22
CA TYR A 88 -11.09 -2.50 5.43
C TYR A 88 -12.06 -1.32 5.46
N GLY A 89 -12.81 -1.16 6.54
CA GLY A 89 -13.69 0.00 6.70
C GLY A 89 -14.29 0.11 8.09
N PRO A 90 -15.25 1.03 8.30
CA PRO A 90 -15.88 1.25 9.60
C PRO A 90 -16.68 0.02 10.07
N LYS A 91 -17.01 -0.03 11.36
CA LYS A 91 -17.75 -1.14 11.99
C LYS A 91 -19.04 -1.55 11.26
N ASP A 92 -19.74 -0.60 10.65
CA ASP A 92 -21.05 -0.84 10.03
C ASP A 92 -20.94 -1.41 8.60
N LEU A 93 -19.72 -1.59 8.08
CA LEU A 93 -19.45 -2.13 6.75
C LEU A 93 -19.94 -3.57 6.59
N ALA A 94 -19.81 -4.39 7.64
CA ALA A 94 -20.28 -5.77 7.63
C ALA A 94 -21.81 -5.82 7.44
N TYR A 95 -22.53 -5.03 8.23
CA TYR A 95 -23.99 -4.92 8.14
C TYR A 95 -24.44 -4.43 6.77
N TYR A 96 -23.76 -3.41 6.21
CA TYR A 96 -24.06 -2.95 4.86
C TYR A 96 -23.92 -4.10 3.85
N LEU A 97 -22.82 -4.85 3.88
CA LEU A 97 -22.58 -5.92 2.92
C LEU A 97 -23.60 -7.06 3.07
N ASP A 98 -23.96 -7.44 4.29
CA ASP A 98 -24.93 -8.50 4.52
C ASP A 98 -26.34 -8.12 4.09
N LEU A 99 -26.77 -6.88 4.36
CA LEU A 99 -28.04 -6.37 3.85
C LEU A 99 -28.02 -6.28 2.32
N SER A 100 -26.92 -5.81 1.74
CA SER A 100 -26.80 -5.71 0.29
C SER A 100 -26.97 -7.07 -0.38
N LYS A 101 -26.28 -8.12 0.11
CA LYS A 101 -26.41 -9.50 -0.37
C LYS A 101 -27.83 -10.03 -0.21
N LYS A 102 -28.47 -9.75 0.94
CA LYS A 102 -29.83 -10.22 1.25
C LYS A 102 -30.86 -9.68 0.25
N TYR A 103 -30.80 -8.40 -0.06
CA TYR A 103 -31.77 -7.75 -0.95
C TYR A 103 -31.45 -7.87 -2.43
N SER A 104 -30.17 -7.96 -2.80
CA SER A 104 -29.77 -8.18 -4.20
C SER A 104 -29.86 -9.64 -4.64
N HIS A 105 -30.07 -10.57 -3.70
CA HIS A 105 -29.98 -12.01 -3.93
C HIS A 105 -28.63 -12.43 -4.57
N THR A 106 -27.54 -11.72 -4.25
CA THR A 106 -26.20 -12.03 -4.76
C THR A 106 -25.36 -12.76 -3.73
N ASN A 107 -24.89 -13.95 -4.09
CA ASN A 107 -23.88 -14.68 -3.33
C ASN A 107 -22.53 -14.60 -4.05
N PHE A 108 -21.46 -14.31 -3.30
CA PHE A 108 -20.11 -14.25 -3.84
C PHE A 108 -19.42 -15.61 -3.66
N ASN A 109 -18.83 -16.14 -4.73
CA ASN A 109 -18.16 -17.44 -4.75
C ASN A 109 -16.70 -17.39 -4.23
N TYR A 110 -16.24 -16.23 -3.79
CA TYR A 110 -14.91 -16.02 -3.23
C TYR A 110 -14.99 -15.48 -1.80
N ILE A 111 -13.92 -15.71 -1.05
CA ILE A 111 -13.86 -15.35 0.37
C ILE A 111 -13.64 -13.83 0.49
N ILE A 112 -14.54 -13.17 1.21
CA ILE A 112 -14.42 -11.75 1.57
C ILE A 112 -14.11 -11.66 3.06
N TYR A 113 -12.96 -11.10 3.39
CA TYR A 113 -12.57 -10.78 4.76
C TYR A 113 -12.87 -9.32 5.05
N ILE A 114 -13.65 -9.07 6.10
CA ILE A 114 -14.00 -7.74 6.54
C ILE A 114 -13.16 -7.39 7.77
N HIS A 115 -12.44 -6.29 7.68
CA HIS A 115 -11.58 -5.77 8.73
C HIS A 115 -12.09 -4.43 9.20
N ILE A 116 -12.39 -4.31 10.50
CA ILE A 116 -12.85 -3.07 11.10
C ILE A 116 -11.64 -2.16 11.31
N LEU A 117 -11.71 -0.94 10.77
CA LEU A 117 -10.68 0.07 10.97
C LEU A 117 -10.64 0.51 12.43
N THR A 118 -9.43 0.59 12.94
CA THR A 118 -9.09 1.15 14.25
C THR A 118 -7.92 2.11 14.06
N THR A 119 -7.70 3.01 15.02
CA THR A 119 -6.56 3.92 14.96
C THR A 119 -5.26 3.18 15.26
N GLY A 120 -4.24 3.34 14.41
CA GLY A 120 -2.96 2.65 14.51
C GLY A 120 -2.64 1.82 13.27
N LEU A 121 -1.82 0.79 13.42
CA LEU A 121 -1.41 -0.06 12.31
C LEU A 121 -2.56 -0.98 11.89
N ILE A 122 -2.99 -0.87 10.63
CA ILE A 122 -4.08 -1.69 10.07
C ILE A 122 -3.59 -2.78 9.13
N ILE A 123 -2.52 -2.51 8.38
CA ILE A 123 -1.97 -3.44 7.40
C ILE A 123 -0.46 -3.50 7.59
N ASN A 124 0.05 -4.68 7.92
CA ASN A 124 1.46 -5.00 7.83
C ASN A 124 1.63 -6.01 6.70
N TYR A 125 1.98 -5.53 5.50
CA TYR A 125 2.09 -6.37 4.32
C TYR A 125 3.45 -6.21 3.65
N GLN A 126 4.29 -7.23 3.79
CA GLN A 126 5.64 -7.28 3.21
C GLN A 126 6.49 -6.07 3.62
N LYS A 127 6.68 -5.11 2.71
CA LYS A 127 7.46 -3.89 2.89
C LYS A 127 6.58 -2.66 3.09
N TYR A 128 5.26 -2.81 3.15
CA TYR A 128 4.32 -1.70 3.28
C TYR A 128 3.58 -1.83 4.61
N ARG A 129 3.59 -0.74 5.37
CA ARG A 129 2.80 -0.58 6.58
C ARG A 129 1.77 0.51 6.33
N VAL A 130 0.51 0.24 6.64
CA VAL A 130 -0.55 1.24 6.58
C VAL A 130 -1.03 1.52 7.98
N TYR A 131 -1.00 2.80 8.34
CA TYR A 131 -1.57 3.34 9.55
C TYR A 131 -2.87 4.07 9.22
N ALA A 132 -3.86 3.92 10.10
CA ALA A 132 -5.12 4.63 10.02
C ALA A 132 -5.25 5.58 11.21
N PHE A 133 -5.75 6.78 10.96
CA PHE A 133 -6.06 7.78 11.97
C PHE A 133 -7.53 8.18 11.83
N ASN A 134 -8.26 8.20 12.94
CA ASN A 134 -9.66 8.58 12.93
C ASN A 134 -9.75 10.09 13.22
N ASN A 135 -10.31 10.84 12.28
CA ASN A 135 -10.51 12.27 12.38
C ASN A 135 -11.98 12.58 12.04
N ASN A 136 -12.76 13.02 13.04
CA ASN A 136 -14.17 13.40 12.88
C ASN A 136 -15.02 12.35 12.11
N CYS A 137 -14.95 11.07 12.52
CA CYS A 137 -15.67 9.94 11.91
C CYS A 137 -15.22 9.56 10.49
N LYS A 138 -14.06 10.05 10.03
CA LYS A 138 -13.41 9.65 8.78
C LYS A 138 -12.02 9.13 9.07
N TYR A 139 -11.62 8.10 8.35
CA TYR A 139 -10.27 7.55 8.45
C TYR A 139 -9.34 8.20 7.43
N GLU A 140 -8.23 8.71 7.92
CA GLU A 140 -7.07 9.15 7.16
C GLU A 140 -6.02 8.03 7.18
N PHE A 141 -5.21 7.94 6.13
CA PHE A 141 -4.27 6.82 5.97
C PHE A 141 -2.86 7.31 5.72
N LEU A 142 -1.89 6.60 6.30
CA LEU A 142 -0.48 6.84 6.12
C LEU A 142 0.18 5.52 5.72
N ILE A 143 0.66 5.46 4.47
CA ILE A 143 1.31 4.30 3.89
C ILE A 143 2.82 4.53 3.94
N ILE A 144 3.53 3.69 4.68
CA ILE A 144 4.99 3.74 4.83
C ILE A 144 5.57 2.53 4.12
N GLN A 145 6.44 2.78 3.15
CA GLN A 145 7.33 1.76 2.63
C GLN A 145 8.52 1.59 3.58
N SER A 146 8.92 0.36 3.86
CA SER A 146 10.14 0.07 4.61
C SER A 146 11.36 0.57 3.85
N GLU A 147 12.39 0.97 4.60
CA GLU A 147 13.69 1.31 4.04
C GLU A 147 14.23 0.16 3.16
N LYS A 148 14.99 0.55 2.13
CA LYS A 148 15.68 -0.39 1.26
C LYS A 148 17.18 -0.22 1.46
N TYR A 149 17.86 -1.35 1.57
CA TYR A 149 19.31 -1.36 1.56
C TYR A 149 19.83 -0.74 0.25
N GLY A 150 20.88 0.08 0.37
CA GLY A 150 21.54 0.71 -0.76
C GLY A 150 22.10 -0.30 -1.76
N LYS A 151 22.47 0.18 -2.95
CA LYS A 151 23.18 -0.66 -3.93
C LYS A 151 24.52 -1.10 -3.33
N PHE A 152 24.79 -2.40 -3.38
CA PHE A 152 26.06 -2.96 -2.94
C PHE A 152 27.15 -2.61 -3.97
N ILE A 153 28.30 -2.17 -3.48
CA ILE A 153 29.45 -1.75 -4.27
C ILE A 153 30.40 -2.95 -4.40
N LEU A 154 30.35 -3.60 -5.56
CA LEU A 154 31.17 -4.79 -5.84
C LEU A 154 32.67 -4.46 -5.83
N ASP A 155 33.06 -3.30 -6.36
CA ASP A 155 34.46 -2.91 -6.47
C ASP A 155 35.14 -2.80 -5.09
N LYS A 156 34.44 -2.26 -4.10
CA LYS A 156 34.93 -2.20 -2.71
C LYS A 156 35.10 -3.59 -2.10
N ALA A 157 34.21 -4.52 -2.44
CA ALA A 157 34.30 -5.90 -1.95
C ALA A 157 35.49 -6.63 -2.56
N GLN A 158 35.72 -6.46 -3.87
CA GLN A 158 36.87 -7.02 -4.57
C GLN A 158 38.19 -6.46 -4.05
N ASN A 159 38.26 -5.14 -3.80
CA ASN A 159 39.45 -4.50 -3.22
C ASN A 159 39.79 -5.01 -1.81
N ASN A 160 38.80 -5.51 -1.07
CA ASN A 160 38.97 -6.11 0.26
C ASN A 160 39.10 -7.65 0.20
N TYR A 161 39.41 -8.22 -0.98
CA TYR A 161 39.61 -9.65 -1.19
C TYR A 161 38.42 -10.54 -0.77
N LEU A 162 37.21 -9.99 -0.79
CA LEU A 162 36.01 -10.76 -0.48
C LEU A 162 35.57 -11.57 -1.69
N LEU A 163 35.34 -12.87 -1.47
CA LEU A 163 34.78 -13.75 -2.47
C LEU A 163 33.26 -13.51 -2.62
N PRO A 164 32.72 -13.60 -3.85
CA PRO A 164 31.28 -13.50 -4.06
C PRO A 164 30.57 -14.64 -3.34
N GLY A 165 29.58 -14.30 -2.51
CA GLY A 165 28.89 -15.29 -1.69
C GLY A 165 27.80 -14.69 -0.81
N PRO A 166 27.24 -15.49 0.13
CA PRO A 166 26.16 -15.04 1.02
C PRO A 166 26.57 -13.84 1.89
N LEU A 167 27.86 -13.71 2.19
CA LEU A 167 28.46 -12.58 2.91
C LEU A 167 28.10 -11.22 2.28
N TYR A 168 27.94 -11.12 0.96
CA TYR A 168 27.55 -9.86 0.32
C TYR A 168 26.15 -9.43 0.72
N GLY A 169 25.24 -10.40 0.87
CA GLY A 169 23.87 -10.13 1.33
C GLY A 169 23.85 -9.60 2.76
N ASP A 170 24.71 -10.12 3.62
CA ASP A 170 24.79 -9.73 5.02
C ASP A 170 25.53 -8.41 5.22
N LEU A 171 26.63 -8.18 4.49
CA LEU A 171 27.29 -6.87 4.43
C LEU A 171 26.36 -5.80 3.86
N LYS A 172 25.55 -6.12 2.84
CA LYS A 172 24.53 -5.20 2.31
C LYS A 172 23.47 -4.82 3.35
N LYS A 173 23.20 -5.66 4.35
CA LYS A 173 22.29 -5.35 5.46
C LYS A 173 22.94 -4.44 6.53
N GLY A 174 24.21 -4.09 6.38
CA GLY A 174 24.95 -3.27 7.35
C GLY A 174 25.52 -4.07 8.53
N LEU A 175 25.63 -5.40 8.41
CA LEU A 175 26.20 -6.23 9.48
C LEU A 175 27.73 -6.06 9.58
N TYR A 176 28.25 -6.30 10.78
CA TYR A 176 29.68 -6.34 11.05
C TYR A 176 30.20 -7.77 10.97
N PHE A 177 31.36 -7.94 10.33
CA PHE A 177 32.04 -9.23 10.25
C PHE A 177 33.49 -9.09 10.69
N VAL A 178 33.95 -10.05 11.48
CA VAL A 178 35.36 -10.16 11.88
C VAL A 178 36.00 -11.23 11.01
N LEU A 179 37.05 -10.86 10.29
CA LEU A 179 37.86 -11.77 9.48
C LEU A 179 38.81 -12.60 10.38
N PRO A 180 39.33 -13.74 9.89
CA PRO A 180 40.32 -14.53 10.62
C PRO A 180 41.56 -13.73 11.06
N ASP A 181 41.92 -12.72 10.25
CA ASP A 181 43.06 -11.83 10.50
C ASP A 181 42.74 -10.73 11.53
N GLY A 182 41.54 -10.73 12.13
CA GLY A 182 41.09 -9.76 13.13
C GLY A 182 40.52 -8.45 12.56
N VAL A 183 40.53 -8.27 11.23
CA VAL A 183 39.99 -7.08 10.57
C VAL A 183 38.45 -7.07 10.67
N ILE A 184 37.90 -5.93 11.09
CA ILE A 184 36.45 -5.73 11.20
C ILE A 184 35.93 -5.05 9.93
N LEU A 185 35.02 -5.72 9.24
CA LEU A 185 34.31 -5.20 8.09
C LEU A 185 32.97 -4.63 8.51
N ASN A 186 32.76 -3.34 8.24
CA ASN A 186 31.48 -2.68 8.40
C ASN A 186 30.69 -2.75 7.09
N GLY A 187 29.53 -3.41 7.10
CA GLY A 187 28.64 -3.53 5.93
C GLY A 187 28.28 -2.20 5.28
N ASN A 188 28.11 -1.13 6.06
CA ASN A 188 27.75 0.20 5.55
C ASN A 188 28.81 0.78 4.60
N TYR A 189 30.08 0.40 4.76
CA TYR A 189 31.16 0.82 3.86
C TYR A 189 30.95 0.31 2.43
N PHE A 190 30.32 -0.86 2.28
CA PHE A 190 30.08 -1.52 0.99
C PHE A 190 28.77 -1.09 0.32
N THR A 191 28.04 -0.14 0.89
CA THR A 191 26.79 0.38 0.33
C THR A 191 26.95 1.85 -0.11
N LEU A 192 26.39 2.21 -1.26
CA LEU A 192 26.49 3.58 -1.81
C LEU A 192 25.75 4.62 -0.97
N LEU A 193 24.69 4.20 -0.27
CA LEU A 193 23.87 4.96 0.66
C LEU A 193 23.51 4.03 1.82
N ASN A 194 23.73 4.49 3.07
CA ASN A 194 23.55 3.67 4.28
C ASN A 194 22.13 3.13 4.46
N ASN A 195 21.11 3.77 3.84
CA ASN A 195 19.81 3.22 3.49
C ASN A 195 19.10 4.18 2.53
N LEU A 196 18.30 3.64 1.60
CA LEU A 196 17.33 4.43 0.86
C LEU A 196 16.06 4.53 1.71
N PHE A 197 15.72 5.75 2.11
CA PHE A 197 14.46 6.02 2.80
C PHE A 197 13.30 5.47 1.97
N GLY A 198 12.39 4.77 2.65
CA GLY A 198 11.17 4.31 2.00
C GLY A 198 10.25 5.48 1.74
N ASN A 199 9.44 5.36 0.68
CA ASN A 199 8.45 6.39 0.37
C ASN A 199 7.33 6.37 1.42
N GLN A 200 6.92 7.56 1.85
CA GLN A 200 5.73 7.76 2.66
C GLN A 200 4.65 8.45 1.83
N ILE A 201 3.45 7.89 1.81
CA ILE A 201 2.26 8.47 1.19
C ILE A 201 1.25 8.76 2.29
N SER A 202 0.81 10.01 2.37
CA SER A 202 -0.26 10.41 3.27
C SER A 202 -1.54 10.67 2.47
N PHE A 203 -2.66 10.19 3.00
CA PHE A 203 -3.98 10.42 2.46
C PHE A 203 -4.83 11.10 3.53
N ILE A 204 -5.14 12.37 3.29
CA ILE A 204 -5.79 13.27 4.24
C ILE A 204 -7.08 13.76 3.61
N LEU A 205 -8.15 13.77 4.40
CA LEU A 205 -9.47 14.17 3.94
C LEU A 205 -9.85 15.58 4.38
N ASP A 206 -9.17 16.13 5.38
CA ASP A 206 -9.45 17.47 5.89
C ASP A 206 -8.72 18.53 5.06
N ARG A 207 -9.46 19.51 4.56
CA ARG A 207 -8.93 20.63 3.77
C ARG A 207 -8.35 21.74 4.64
N TYR A 208 -8.65 21.70 5.94
CA TYR A 208 -8.22 22.71 6.89
C TYR A 208 -6.89 22.34 7.54
N TYR A 209 -6.09 23.36 7.84
CA TYR A 209 -4.83 23.20 8.55
C TYR A 209 -5.08 22.70 9.98
N ARG A 210 -4.72 21.44 10.24
CA ARG A 210 -4.62 20.87 11.59
C ARG A 210 -3.18 20.50 11.88
N ARG A 211 -2.74 20.76 13.12
CA ARG A 211 -1.38 20.46 13.57
C ARG A 211 -0.99 18.98 13.37
N ILE A 212 -1.91 18.07 13.68
CA ILE A 212 -1.72 16.62 13.50
C ILE A 212 -1.38 16.26 12.05
N ASN A 213 -2.03 16.91 11.08
CA ASN A 213 -1.79 16.65 9.66
C ASN A 213 -0.38 17.11 9.23
N ILE A 214 0.10 18.22 9.81
CA ILE A 214 1.47 18.71 9.56
C ILE A 214 2.47 17.74 10.17
N GLU A 215 2.31 17.38 11.45
CA GLU A 215 3.24 16.51 12.18
C GLU A 215 3.37 15.13 11.51
N ASN A 216 2.26 14.57 11.02
CA ASN A 216 2.26 13.29 10.31
C ASN A 216 2.91 13.35 8.92
N ASN A 217 2.98 14.54 8.30
CA ASN A 217 3.39 14.71 6.91
C ASN A 217 4.79 15.25 6.69
N ILE A 218 5.55 15.55 7.74
CA ILE A 218 6.87 16.20 7.63
C ILE A 218 7.80 15.44 6.67
N ILE A 219 7.67 14.12 6.58
CA ILE A 219 8.52 13.23 5.76
C ILE A 219 7.73 12.63 4.58
N ALA A 220 6.47 13.03 4.38
CA ALA A 220 5.63 12.47 3.32
C ALA A 220 6.16 12.86 1.93
N SER A 221 6.50 11.83 1.14
CA SER A 221 6.90 12.02 -0.26
C SER A 221 5.73 12.43 -1.15
N ILE A 222 4.51 12.02 -0.79
CA ILE A 222 3.28 12.32 -1.52
C ILE A 222 2.18 12.62 -0.50
N ILE A 223 1.47 13.73 -0.69
CA ILE A 223 0.28 14.11 0.08
C ILE A 223 -0.91 14.14 -0.86
N LEU A 224 -1.93 13.37 -0.53
CA LEU A 224 -3.17 13.22 -1.27
C LEU A 224 -4.30 13.87 -0.46
N TYR A 225 -4.95 14.88 -1.04
CA TYR A 225 -6.10 15.63 -0.49
C TYR A 225 -7.43 15.22 -1.12
#